data_AF-A0A1H9ZHT6-F1
#
_entry.id   AF-A0A1H9ZHT6-F1
#
_cell.length_a   1.000
_cell.length_b   1.000
_cell.length_c   1.000
_cell.angle_alpha   90.00
_cell.angle_beta   90.00
_cell.angle_gamma   90.00
#
_symmetry.space_group_name_H-M   'P 1'
#
loop_
_entity.id
_entity.type
_entity.pdbx_description
1 polymer ?
#
loop_
_entity_poly.entity_id
_entity_poly.type
_entity_poly.pdbx_seq_one_letter_code
_entity_poly.pdbx_strand_id
1 'polypeptide(L)'
;MREIYIKKMAENLKEQTKGYKELLKYSEEKKAALVLAKMEKLDSIIQQEEELIKKLGAFELERLEIQKSLAEALNLPHQDLNWDSLRNVLKKEEEEVLAGITLELKKVIEKLSDINSLNKKLLDQSLKMVQLSLNTIAGEDEKIYSKEPKPKGKGGSFLDIKA
;
A
#
# COMPACT_ATOMS: atom_id res chain seq x y z
N MET A 1 -11.67 33.73 -19.67
CA MET A 1 -11.54 32.31 -20.06
C MET A 1 -10.53 31.59 -19.17
N ARG A 2 -9.25 31.99 -19.15
CA ARG A 2 -8.20 31.46 -18.25
C ARG A 2 -8.60 31.34 -16.77
N GLU A 3 -9.11 32.42 -16.16
CA GLU A 3 -9.44 32.45 -14.72
C GLU A 3 -10.46 31.37 -14.31
N ILE A 4 -11.37 30.99 -15.22
CA ILE A 4 -12.35 29.92 -14.98
C ILE A 4 -11.64 28.57 -14.84
N TYR A 5 -10.67 28.29 -15.70
CA TYR A 5 -9.91 27.03 -15.65
C TYR A 5 -8.99 26.96 -14.44
N ILE A 6 -8.40 28.07 -14.01
CA ILE A 6 -7.62 28.14 -12.76
C ILE A 6 -8.49 27.83 -11.55
N LYS A 7 -9.69 28.41 -11.49
CA LYS A 7 -10.63 28.13 -10.39
C LYS A 7 -11.05 26.68 -10.37
N LYS A 8 -11.40 26.10 -11.53
CA LYS A 8 -11.74 24.68 -11.66
C LYS A 8 -10.58 23.77 -11.24
N MET A 9 -9.35 24.09 -11.66
CA MET A 9 -8.15 23.36 -11.26
C MET A 9 -7.95 23.40 -9.75
N ALA A 10 -8.11 24.58 -9.13
CA ALA A 10 -7.99 24.74 -7.68
C ALA A 10 -9.06 23.95 -6.91
N GLU A 11 -10.31 23.95 -7.39
CA GLU A 11 -11.41 23.17 -6.80
C GLU A 11 -11.15 21.67 -6.92
N ASN A 12 -10.78 21.19 -8.10
CA ASN A 12 -10.44 19.78 -8.33
C ASN A 12 -9.26 19.32 -7.44
N LEU A 13 -8.17 20.09 -7.38
CA LEU A 13 -7.03 19.77 -6.52
C LEU A 13 -7.39 19.77 -5.03
N LYS A 14 -8.33 20.61 -4.59
CA LYS A 14 -8.83 20.59 -3.21
C LYS A 14 -9.62 19.31 -2.92
N GLU A 15 -10.49 18.88 -3.83
CA GLU A 15 -11.25 17.63 -3.66
C GLU A 15 -10.32 16.41 -3.68
N GLN A 16 -9.33 16.38 -4.58
CA GLN A 16 -8.28 15.36 -4.54
C GLN A 16 -7.54 15.36 -3.20
N THR A 17 -7.12 16.53 -2.71
CA THR A 17 -6.41 16.67 -1.43
C THR A 17 -7.25 16.14 -0.26
N LYS A 18 -8.55 16.44 -0.22
CA LYS A 18 -9.47 15.90 0.79
C LYS A 18 -9.54 14.37 0.70
N GLY A 19 -9.71 13.82 -0.49
CA GLY A 19 -9.75 12.36 -0.69
C GLY A 19 -8.45 11.68 -0.28
N TYR A 20 -7.29 12.24 -0.61
CA TYR A 20 -6.01 11.68 -0.17
C TYR A 20 -5.80 11.76 1.35
N LYS A 21 -6.31 12.80 2.02
CA LYS A 21 -6.29 12.89 3.49
C LYS A 21 -7.19 11.83 4.13
N GLU A 22 -8.33 11.55 3.51
CA GLU A 22 -9.23 10.51 3.97
C GLU A 22 -8.62 9.11 3.76
N LEU A 23 -7.96 8.86 2.63
CA LEU A 23 -7.14 7.65 2.43
C LEU A 23 -6.02 7.51 3.47
N LEU A 24 -5.35 8.61 3.81
CA LEU A 24 -4.32 8.61 4.86
C LEU A 24 -4.91 8.16 6.20
N LYS A 25 -6.09 8.68 6.57
CA LYS A 25 -6.81 8.24 7.77
C LYS A 25 -7.16 6.75 7.71
N TYR A 26 -7.67 6.26 6.59
CA TYR A 26 -7.96 4.83 6.43
C TYR A 26 -6.69 3.98 6.56
N SER A 27 -5.56 4.42 6.00
CA SER A 27 -4.28 3.75 6.17
C SER A 27 -3.77 3.75 7.63
N GLU A 28 -4.04 4.80 8.40
CA GLU A 28 -3.75 4.84 9.85
C GLU A 28 -4.65 3.87 10.63
N GLU A 29 -5.94 3.82 10.29
CA GLU A 29 -6.88 2.88 10.88
C GLU A 29 -6.54 1.42 10.53
N LYS A 30 -6.07 1.18 9.31
CA LYS A 30 -5.59 -0.12 8.82
C LYS A 30 -4.40 -0.60 9.64
N LYS A 31 -3.44 0.29 9.91
CA LYS A 31 -2.31 0.00 10.80
C LYS A 31 -2.79 -0.45 12.17
N ALA A 32 -3.74 0.28 12.77
CA ALA A 32 -4.28 -0.07 14.08
C ALA A 32 -5.04 -1.42 14.06
N ALA A 33 -5.82 -1.69 13.01
CA ALA A 33 -6.53 -2.96 12.85
C ALA A 33 -5.58 -4.16 12.69
N LEU A 34 -4.49 -3.99 11.93
CA LEU A 34 -3.45 -5.01 11.76
C LEU A 34 -2.74 -5.33 13.08
N VAL A 35 -2.36 -4.30 13.85
CA VAL A 35 -1.71 -4.48 15.16
C VAL A 35 -2.63 -5.18 16.16
N LEU A 36 -3.93 -4.89 16.13
CA LEU A 36 -4.93 -5.47 17.03
C LEU A 36 -5.58 -6.76 16.52
N ALA A 37 -5.14 -7.28 15.36
CA ALA A 37 -5.70 -8.45 14.69
C ALA A 37 -7.24 -8.42 14.48
N LYS A 38 -7.80 -7.24 14.17
CA LYS A 38 -9.24 -7.04 13.98
C LYS A 38 -9.65 -7.20 12.50
N MET A 39 -9.90 -8.43 12.07
CA MET A 39 -10.18 -8.74 10.65
C MET A 39 -11.45 -8.07 10.10
N GLU A 40 -12.56 -8.07 10.84
CA GLU A 40 -13.80 -7.40 10.39
C GLU A 40 -13.60 -5.89 10.14
N LYS A 41 -12.81 -5.23 11.00
CA LYS A 41 -12.46 -3.82 10.82
C LYS A 41 -11.58 -3.62 9.58
N LEU A 42 -10.68 -4.57 9.31
CA LEU A 42 -9.80 -4.52 8.15
C LEU A 42 -10.58 -4.59 6.83
N ASP A 43 -11.56 -5.51 6.74
CA ASP A 43 -12.40 -5.64 5.55
C ASP A 43 -13.23 -4.38 5.27
N SER A 44 -13.83 -3.80 6.31
CA SER A 44 -14.57 -2.54 6.19
C SER A 44 -13.69 -1.39 5.71
N ILE A 45 -12.45 -1.29 6.19
CA ILE A 45 -11.50 -0.25 5.75
C ILE A 45 -11.14 -0.45 4.28
N ILE A 46 -10.89 -1.69 3.84
CA ILE A 46 -10.54 -1.98 2.45
C ILE A 46 -11.68 -1.56 1.50
N GLN A 47 -12.93 -1.86 1.85
CA GLN A 47 -14.08 -1.45 1.05
C GLN A 47 -14.18 0.09 0.92
N GLN A 48 -13.95 0.81 2.01
CA GLN A 48 -13.92 2.28 2.02
C GLN A 48 -12.76 2.84 1.17
N GLU A 49 -11.58 2.22 1.25
CA GLU A 49 -10.42 2.58 0.42
C GLU A 49 -10.76 2.41 -1.08
N GLU A 50 -11.38 1.29 -1.47
CA GLU A 50 -11.73 1.02 -2.87
C GLU A 50 -12.73 2.02 -3.45
N GLU A 51 -13.78 2.37 -2.71
CA GLU A 51 -14.75 3.38 -3.12
C GLU A 51 -14.11 4.76 -3.29
N LEU A 52 -13.22 5.12 -2.37
CA LEU A 52 -12.54 6.41 -2.39
C LEU A 52 -11.52 6.49 -3.52
N ILE A 53 -10.77 5.41 -3.79
CA ILE A 53 -9.84 5.32 -4.93
C ILE A 53 -10.60 5.50 -6.26
N LYS A 54 -11.78 4.90 -6.41
CA LYS A 54 -12.62 5.09 -7.60
C LYS A 54 -13.01 6.56 -7.80
N LYS A 55 -13.42 7.25 -6.72
CA LYS A 55 -13.75 8.68 -6.74
C LYS A 55 -12.53 9.53 -7.10
N LEU A 56 -11.37 9.26 -6.51
CA LEU A 56 -10.12 9.94 -6.82
C LEU A 56 -9.70 9.75 -8.28
N GLY A 57 -9.92 8.56 -8.85
CA GLY A 57 -9.70 8.30 -10.28
C GLY A 57 -10.55 9.20 -11.17
N ALA A 58 -11.81 9.45 -10.82
CA ALA A 58 -12.67 10.37 -11.56
C ALA A 58 -12.18 11.82 -11.48
N PHE A 59 -11.77 12.27 -10.30
CA PHE A 59 -11.16 13.61 -10.14
C PHE A 59 -9.86 13.76 -10.92
N GLU A 60 -9.07 12.69 -11.04
CA GLU A 60 -7.83 12.73 -11.81
C GLU A 60 -8.09 12.88 -13.31
N LEU A 61 -9.08 12.15 -13.85
CA LEU A 61 -9.50 12.32 -15.24
C LEU A 61 -10.00 13.74 -15.51
N GLU A 62 -10.82 14.28 -14.60
CA GLU A 62 -11.28 15.67 -14.71
C GLU A 62 -10.12 16.67 -14.67
N ARG A 63 -9.11 16.44 -13.82
CA ARG A 63 -7.91 17.27 -13.75
C ARG A 63 -7.17 17.33 -15.09
N LEU A 64 -7.00 16.18 -15.75
CA LEU A 64 -6.35 16.08 -17.05
C LEU A 64 -7.11 16.86 -18.14
N GLU A 65 -8.44 16.81 -18.13
CA GLU A 65 -9.28 17.59 -19.06
C GLU A 65 -9.20 19.11 -18.78
N ILE A 66 -9.19 19.51 -17.50
CA ILE A 66 -8.98 20.91 -17.09
C ILE A 66 -7.59 21.38 -17.55
N GLN A 67 -6.57 20.55 -17.36
CA GLN A 67 -5.19 20.83 -17.76
C GLN A 67 -5.06 21.02 -19.27
N LYS A 68 -5.72 20.17 -20.07
CA LYS A 68 -5.78 20.32 -21.53
C LYS A 68 -6.46 21.62 -21.94
N SER A 69 -7.62 21.92 -21.35
CA SER A 69 -8.35 23.16 -21.65
C SER A 69 -7.55 24.40 -21.24
N LEU A 70 -6.80 24.32 -20.14
CA LEU A 70 -5.92 25.39 -19.67
C LEU A 70 -4.71 25.58 -20.61
N ALA A 71 -4.15 24.49 -21.13
CA ALA A 71 -3.08 24.53 -22.13
C ALA A 71 -3.52 25.30 -23.38
N GLU A 72 -4.69 24.95 -23.91
CA GLU A 72 -5.31 25.61 -25.07
C GLU A 72 -5.57 27.10 -24.78
N ALA A 73 -6.12 27.43 -23.62
CA ALA A 73 -6.38 28.81 -23.21
C ALA A 73 -5.11 29.66 -23.02
N LEU A 74 -3.98 29.03 -22.76
CA LEU A 74 -2.67 29.68 -22.58
C LEU A 74 -1.79 29.62 -23.84
N ASN A 75 -2.27 29.03 -24.95
CA ASN A 75 -1.49 28.74 -26.16
C ASN A 75 -0.19 27.96 -25.88
N LEU A 76 -0.25 27.01 -24.95
CA LEU A 76 0.88 26.13 -24.61
C LEU A 76 0.68 24.72 -25.19
N PRO A 77 1.75 24.03 -25.61
CA PRO A 77 1.67 22.62 -25.95
C PRO A 77 1.25 21.81 -24.72
N HIS A 78 0.23 20.96 -24.87
CA HIS A 78 -0.27 20.13 -23.78
C HIS A 78 0.81 19.23 -23.15
N GLN A 79 1.72 18.72 -23.98
CA GLN A 79 2.83 17.84 -23.59
C GLN A 79 3.86 18.50 -22.65
N ASP A 80 3.92 19.84 -22.63
CA ASP A 80 4.86 20.59 -21.79
C ASP A 80 4.21 21.11 -20.50
N LEU A 81 2.92 20.83 -20.29
CA LEU A 81 2.16 21.41 -19.19
C LEU A 81 2.37 20.61 -17.91
N ASN A 82 3.50 20.81 -17.23
CA ASN A 82 3.70 20.38 -15.85
C ASN A 82 3.53 21.57 -14.90
N TRP A 83 3.54 21.31 -13.59
CA TRP A 83 3.40 22.36 -12.57
C TRP A 83 4.44 23.49 -12.73
N ASP A 84 5.68 23.15 -13.07
CA ASP A 84 6.77 24.11 -13.24
C ASP A 84 6.55 25.01 -14.46
N SER A 85 6.09 24.44 -15.58
CA SER A 85 5.70 25.19 -16.78
C SER A 85 4.49 26.09 -16.52
N LEU A 86 3.50 25.60 -15.77
CA LEU A 86 2.31 26.36 -15.37
C LEU A 86 2.70 27.58 -14.54
N ARG A 87 3.51 27.39 -13.49
CA ARG A 87 3.98 28.45 -12.60
C ARG A 87 4.62 29.61 -13.34
N ASN A 88 5.34 29.36 -14.43
CA ASN A 88 6.02 30.39 -15.22
C ASN A 88 5.06 31.28 -16.05
N VAL A 89 3.83 30.82 -16.28
CA VAL A 89 2.84 31.49 -17.14
C VAL A 89 1.66 32.05 -16.32
N LEU A 90 1.51 31.59 -15.08
CA LEU A 90 0.50 32.06 -14.14
C LEU A 90 0.77 33.48 -13.63
N LYS A 91 -0.29 34.24 -13.34
CA LYS A 91 -0.15 35.49 -12.60
C LYS A 91 0.20 35.13 -11.16
N LYS A 92 0.85 36.04 -10.45
CA LYS A 92 1.32 35.80 -9.08
C LYS A 92 0.19 35.31 -8.16
N GLU A 93 -0.99 35.91 -8.26
CA GLU A 93 -2.15 35.55 -7.42
C GLU A 93 -2.69 34.15 -7.75
N GLU A 94 -2.67 33.75 -9.03
CA GLU A 94 -3.11 32.42 -9.48
C GLU A 94 -2.10 31.33 -9.08
N GLU A 95 -0.82 31.66 -9.17
CA GLU A 95 0.29 30.79 -8.76
C GLU A 95 0.23 30.52 -7.27
N GLU A 96 0.09 31.55 -6.43
CA GLU A 96 0.05 31.42 -4.97
C GLU A 96 -1.10 30.49 -4.53
N VAL A 97 -2.28 30.61 -5.16
CA VAL A 97 -3.44 29.76 -4.86
C VAL A 97 -3.16 28.29 -5.19
N LEU A 98 -2.65 28.01 -6.38
CA LEU A 98 -2.40 26.64 -6.82
C LEU A 98 -1.17 26.03 -6.13
N ALA A 99 -0.15 26.82 -5.81
CA ALA A 99 1.06 26.39 -5.14
C ALA A 99 0.77 25.89 -3.73
N GLY A 100 -0.08 26.60 -2.98
CA GLY A 100 -0.48 26.19 -1.63
C GLY A 100 -1.17 24.83 -1.63
N ILE A 101 -2.15 24.64 -2.53
CA ILE A 101 -2.91 23.40 -2.64
C ILE A 101 -2.00 22.26 -3.13
N THR A 102 -1.15 22.52 -4.12
CA THR A 102 -0.23 21.51 -4.69
C THR A 102 0.81 21.06 -3.66
N LEU A 103 1.35 21.99 -2.86
CA LEU A 103 2.27 21.66 -1.77
C LEU A 103 1.59 20.81 -0.70
N GLU A 104 0.35 21.13 -0.35
CA GLU A 104 -0.43 20.34 0.59
C GLU A 104 -0.69 18.93 0.06
N LEU A 105 -1.17 18.81 -1.18
CA LEU A 105 -1.40 17.54 -1.85
C LEU A 105 -0.14 16.68 -1.86
N LYS A 106 1.01 17.26 -2.22
CA LYS A 106 2.30 16.57 -2.22
C LYS A 106 2.65 15.99 -0.84
N LYS A 107 2.51 16.79 0.22
CA LYS A 107 2.77 16.34 1.60
C LYS A 107 1.86 15.19 2.02
N VAL A 108 0.59 15.23 1.61
CA VAL A 108 -0.38 14.16 1.94
C VAL A 108 -0.01 12.87 1.20
N ILE A 109 0.34 12.95 -0.09
CA ILE A 109 0.76 11.80 -0.89
C ILE A 109 2.03 11.16 -0.34
N GLU A 110 3.03 11.97 0.04
CA GLU A 110 4.27 11.49 0.66
C GLU A 110 3.98 10.69 1.94
N LYS A 111 3.17 11.25 2.85
CA LYS A 111 2.76 10.56 4.08
C LYS A 111 1.97 9.28 3.80
N LEU A 112 1.08 9.30 2.81
CA LEU A 112 0.28 8.14 2.41
C LEU A 112 1.18 7.01 1.88
N SER A 113 2.22 7.36 1.11
CA SER A 113 3.21 6.41 0.62
C SER A 113 3.97 5.73 1.77
N ASP A 114 4.42 6.52 2.74
CA ASP A 114 5.17 6.03 3.91
C ASP A 114 4.33 5.05 4.74
N ILE A 115 3.08 5.41 5.04
CA ILE A 115 2.22 4.55 5.85
C ILE A 115 1.79 3.28 5.10
N ASN A 116 1.55 3.35 3.79
CA ASN A 116 1.24 2.17 3.00
C ASN A 116 2.42 1.20 2.93
N SER A 117 3.64 1.71 2.81
CA SER A 117 4.86 0.90 2.89
C SER A 117 4.99 0.21 4.26
N LEU A 118 4.67 0.92 5.34
CA LEU A 118 4.66 0.34 6.69
C LEU A 118 3.59 -0.76 6.84
N ASN A 119 2.37 -0.51 6.38
CA ASN A 119 1.26 -1.47 6.44
C ASN A 119 1.58 -2.74 5.66
N LYS A 120 2.23 -2.62 4.49
CA LYS A 120 2.72 -3.77 3.72
C LYS A 120 3.71 -4.60 4.51
N LYS A 121 4.69 -3.98 5.17
CA LYS A 121 5.67 -4.68 6.02
C LYS A 121 5.01 -5.40 7.20
N LEU A 122 4.03 -4.78 7.86
CA LEU A 122 3.27 -5.40 8.95
C LEU A 122 2.50 -6.63 8.47
N LEU A 123 1.84 -6.52 7.30
CA LEU A 123 1.14 -7.65 6.69
C LEU A 123 2.09 -8.82 6.40
N ASP A 124 3.24 -8.53 5.78
CA ASP A 124 4.27 -9.54 5.47
C ASP A 124 4.79 -10.23 6.74
N GLN A 125 4.96 -9.48 7.84
CA GLN A 125 5.37 -10.05 9.13
C GLN A 125 4.28 -10.93 9.73
N SER A 126 3.02 -10.50 9.70
CA SER A 126 1.88 -11.30 10.17
C SER A 126 1.75 -12.62 9.40
N LEU A 127 1.90 -12.58 8.07
CA LEU A 127 1.88 -13.78 7.23
C LEU A 127 3.04 -14.73 7.55
N LYS A 128 4.26 -14.20 7.78
CA LYS A 128 5.42 -15.01 8.21
C LYS A 128 5.16 -15.68 9.56
N MET A 129 4.58 -14.97 10.52
CA MET A 129 4.23 -15.54 11.83
C MET A 129 3.19 -16.65 11.69
N VAL A 130 2.14 -16.46 10.90
CA VAL A 130 1.15 -17.51 10.62
C VAL A 130 1.82 -18.73 9.99
N GLN A 131 2.70 -18.55 9.01
CA GLN A 131 3.41 -19.65 8.36
C GLN A 131 4.33 -20.40 9.34
N LEU A 132 5.04 -19.68 10.22
CA LEU A 132 5.87 -20.30 11.26
C LEU A 132 5.00 -21.13 12.21
N SER A 133 3.89 -20.57 12.70
CA SER A 133 2.95 -21.29 13.56
C SER A 133 2.36 -22.52 12.89
N LEU A 134 1.98 -22.43 11.61
CA LEU A 134 1.51 -23.58 10.83
C LEU A 134 2.60 -24.65 10.67
N ASN A 135 3.84 -24.26 10.40
CA ASN A 135 4.96 -25.20 10.28
C ASN A 135 5.29 -25.88 11.62
N THR A 136 5.18 -25.18 12.74
CA THR A 136 5.34 -25.75 14.08
C THR A 136 4.21 -26.74 14.40
N ILE A 137 2.96 -26.39 14.10
CA ILE A 137 1.81 -27.28 14.31
C ILE A 137 1.88 -28.50 13.37
N ALA A 138 2.33 -28.32 12.13
CA ALA A 138 2.47 -29.39 11.14
C ALA A 138 3.75 -30.24 11.34
N GLY A 139 4.57 -29.95 12.35
CA GLY A 139 5.92 -30.50 12.45
C GLY A 139 6.47 -30.61 13.88
N GLU A 140 5.87 -31.48 14.70
CA GLU A 140 6.53 -32.22 15.79
C GLU A 140 6.08 -33.71 15.83
N ASP A 141 5.88 -34.34 14.66
CA ASP A 141 5.62 -35.80 14.58
C ASP A 141 6.84 -36.63 14.14
N GLU A 142 8.04 -36.05 14.08
CA GLU A 142 9.26 -36.82 13.79
C GLU A 142 10.23 -36.87 14.96
N LYS A 143 10.24 -38.06 15.60
CA LYS A 143 11.35 -38.73 16.32
C LYS A 143 11.41 -38.58 17.84
N ILE A 144 10.50 -39.26 18.54
CA ILE A 144 10.75 -39.71 19.93
C ILE A 144 10.34 -41.17 20.16
N TYR A 145 10.61 -42.12 19.27
CA TYR A 145 10.58 -43.56 19.63
C TYR A 145 11.54 -44.38 18.75
N SER A 146 12.82 -44.41 19.11
CA SER A 146 13.76 -45.49 18.76
C SER A 146 15.07 -45.33 19.54
N LYS A 147 15.07 -45.73 20.82
CA LYS A 147 16.29 -46.11 21.53
C LYS A 147 16.04 -47.41 22.29
N GLU A 148 16.14 -48.53 21.57
CA GLU A 148 16.50 -49.80 22.19
C GLU A 148 17.98 -50.10 21.89
N PRO A 149 18.83 -50.36 22.90
CA PRO A 149 20.17 -50.86 22.67
C PRO A 149 20.13 -52.38 22.43
N LYS A 150 20.56 -52.84 21.25
CA LYS A 150 20.72 -54.28 20.97
C LYS A 150 21.95 -54.85 21.70
N PRO A 151 21.87 -56.05 22.32
CA PRO A 151 23.01 -56.70 22.94
C PRO A 151 23.94 -57.40 21.93
N LYS A 152 25.17 -57.64 22.40
CA LYS A 152 26.38 -58.09 21.70
C LYS A 152 26.27 -59.42 20.91
N GLY A 153 26.86 -59.42 19.72
CA GLY A 153 27.83 -60.41 19.22
C GLY A 153 27.40 -61.87 19.03
N LYS A 154 27.23 -62.29 17.76
CA LYS A 154 27.34 -63.71 17.33
C LYS A 154 28.79 -64.02 16.94
N GLY A 155 29.32 -65.14 17.41
CA GLY A 155 30.53 -65.74 16.86
C GLY A 155 30.78 -67.15 17.41
N GLY A 156 30.70 -68.17 16.55
CA GLY A 156 31.24 -69.51 16.81
C GLY A 156 30.27 -70.67 16.52
N SER A 157 30.32 -71.18 15.28
CA SER A 157 29.74 -72.49 14.90
C SER A 157 30.67 -73.63 15.35
N PHE A 158 30.14 -74.66 16.02
CA PHE A 158 30.79 -75.95 16.17
C PHE A 158 29.75 -77.09 16.17
N LEU A 159 29.68 -77.76 15.02
CA LEU A 159 29.62 -79.20 14.78
C LEU A 159 28.47 -80.06 15.36
N ASP A 160 27.76 -80.68 14.41
CA ASP A 160 26.99 -81.92 14.55
C ASP A 160 27.78 -83.05 15.21
N ILE A 161 27.21 -83.71 16.22
CA ILE A 161 27.44 -85.13 16.53
C ILE A 161 26.12 -85.74 17.02
N LYS A 162 25.50 -86.57 16.19
CA LYS A 162 24.61 -87.67 16.59
C LYS A 162 24.81 -88.83 15.61
N ALA A 163 25.10 -90.01 16.17
CA ALA A 163 25.37 -91.32 15.58
C ALA A 163 26.86 -91.70 15.47
#